data_AF-A0A932UFZ4-F1
#
_entry.id   AF-A0A932UFZ4-F1
#
_cell.length_a   1.000
_cell.length_b   1.000
_cell.length_c   1.000
_cell.angle_alpha   90.00
_cell.angle_beta   90.00
_cell.angle_gamma   90.00
#
_symmetry.space_group_name_H-M   'P 1'
#
loop_
_entity.id
_entity.type
_entity.pdbx_description
1 polymer ?
#
loop_
_entity_poly.entity_id
_entity_poly.type
_entity_poly.pdbx_seq_one_letter_code
_entity_poly.pdbx_strand_id
1 'polypeptide(L)'
;MAKNQGAQAASGTTGQGMGRAAKRPTMPEVLARRARLDAARNEVAEQVYAFHQWVDDNRFEWPGQSQLQNVLTVASASDSDKELEIYIKYQAARSWKGRGRDIGDQLVKCLDGLRAPGGTDDLHLEKARLFLGYLVRLRVARDRASNQAAAGQGG
;
A
#
# COMPACT_ATOMS: atom_id res chain seq x y z
N MET A 1 -25.04 66.95 -19.22
CA MET A 1 -23.97 66.04 -18.74
C MET A 1 -24.60 64.68 -18.48
N ALA A 2 -24.37 63.72 -19.37
CA ALA A 2 -25.08 62.46 -19.45
C ALA A 2 -24.36 61.35 -18.65
N LYS A 3 -25.16 60.50 -17.98
CA LYS A 3 -24.72 59.30 -17.25
C LYS A 3 -24.26 58.24 -18.26
N ASN A 4 -23.05 57.72 -18.09
CA ASN A 4 -22.52 56.64 -18.92
C ASN A 4 -22.76 55.30 -18.24
N GLN A 5 -23.45 54.40 -18.93
CA GLN A 5 -23.70 53.02 -18.55
C GLN A 5 -22.45 52.19 -18.84
N GLY A 6 -21.99 51.41 -17.86
CA GLY A 6 -20.94 50.40 -18.04
C GLY A 6 -21.52 49.02 -17.75
N ALA A 7 -21.90 48.31 -18.81
CA ALA A 7 -22.23 46.90 -18.76
C ALA A 7 -20.95 46.07 -18.57
N GLN A 8 -20.92 45.19 -17.58
CA GLN A 8 -19.98 44.08 -17.51
C GLN A 8 -20.77 42.77 -17.50
N ALA A 9 -20.65 42.02 -18.58
CA ALA A 9 -20.98 40.62 -18.66
C ALA A 9 -19.71 39.90 -19.10
N ALA A 10 -19.25 38.93 -18.30
CA ALA A 10 -18.59 37.73 -18.82
C ALA A 10 -18.41 36.71 -17.69
N SER A 11 -19.17 35.62 -17.81
CA SER A 11 -18.70 34.23 -17.80
C SER A 11 -17.74 33.83 -16.67
N GLY A 12 -18.18 33.01 -15.71
CA GLY A 12 -18.64 31.66 -16.03
C GLY A 12 -17.43 30.75 -16.15
N THR A 13 -16.91 30.28 -15.03
CA THR A 13 -16.02 29.11 -15.01
C THR A 13 -16.48 28.20 -13.90
N THR A 14 -17.56 27.49 -14.20
CA THR A 14 -17.91 26.24 -13.53
C THR A 14 -16.66 25.36 -13.59
N GLY A 15 -16.02 25.17 -12.44
CA GLY A 15 -14.94 24.21 -12.27
C GLY A 15 -15.49 22.81 -12.53
N GLN A 16 -15.50 22.42 -13.80
CA GLN A 16 -15.82 21.08 -14.24
C GLN A 16 -14.62 20.22 -13.82
N GLY A 17 -14.68 19.72 -12.58
CA GLY A 17 -13.82 18.64 -12.12
C GLY A 17 -14.09 17.44 -13.03
N MET A 18 -13.33 17.34 -14.11
CA MET A 18 -13.25 16.14 -14.92
C MET A 18 -12.58 15.07 -14.07
N GLY A 19 -13.37 14.44 -13.19
CA GLY A 19 -13.05 13.11 -12.72
C GLY A 19 -12.98 12.24 -13.96
N ARG A 20 -11.77 11.81 -14.34
CA ARG A 20 -11.59 10.73 -15.30
C ARG A 20 -12.45 9.58 -14.80
N ALA A 21 -13.57 9.32 -15.46
CA ALA A 21 -14.34 8.11 -15.23
C ALA A 21 -13.43 6.94 -15.61
N ALA A 22 -12.74 6.36 -14.63
CA ALA A 22 -11.94 5.17 -14.84
C ALA A 22 -12.86 4.14 -15.49
N LYS A 23 -12.50 3.70 -16.70
CA LYS A 23 -13.27 2.68 -17.43
C LYS A 23 -13.40 1.48 -16.51
N ARG A 24 -14.64 1.08 -16.21
CA ARG A 24 -14.87 -0.11 -15.39
C ARG A 24 -14.29 -1.32 -16.12
N PRO A 25 -13.49 -2.15 -15.45
CA PRO A 25 -12.93 -3.34 -16.08
C PRO A 25 -14.05 -4.30 -16.46
N THR A 26 -13.90 -4.94 -17.61
CA THR A 26 -14.78 -5.98 -18.12
C THR A 26 -14.54 -7.29 -17.35
N MET A 27 -15.53 -8.20 -17.36
CA MET A 27 -15.38 -9.50 -16.70
C MET A 27 -14.16 -10.32 -17.17
N PRO A 28 -13.84 -10.38 -18.48
CA PRO A 28 -12.61 -11.03 -18.95
C PRO A 28 -11.34 -10.39 -18.37
N GLU A 29 -11.26 -9.05 -18.30
CA GLU A 29 -10.12 -8.34 -17.70
C GLU A 29 -9.98 -8.68 -16.21
N VAL A 30 -11.10 -8.73 -15.47
CA VAL A 30 -11.12 -9.13 -14.05
C VAL A 30 -10.62 -10.56 -13.86
N LEU A 31 -11.07 -11.51 -14.68
CA LEU A 31 -10.64 -12.91 -14.60
C LEU A 31 -9.16 -13.07 -14.95
N ALA A 32 -8.69 -12.43 -16.01
CA ALA A 32 -7.28 -12.45 -16.42
C ALA A 32 -6.36 -11.82 -15.36
N ARG A 33 -6.84 -10.76 -14.70
CA ARG A 33 -6.15 -10.16 -13.55
C ARG A 33 -6.09 -11.11 -12.36
N ARG A 34 -7.21 -11.76 -12.02
CA ARG A 34 -7.27 -12.73 -10.92
C ARG A 34 -6.33 -13.92 -11.15
N ALA A 35 -6.33 -14.50 -12.35
CA ALA A 35 -5.45 -15.62 -12.68
C ALA A 35 -3.96 -15.26 -12.51
N ARG A 36 -3.56 -14.04 -12.92
CA ARG A 36 -2.19 -13.53 -12.72
C ARG A 36 -1.82 -13.42 -11.24
N LEU A 37 -2.75 -12.95 -10.40
CA LEU A 37 -2.51 -12.83 -8.96
C LEU A 37 -2.53 -14.17 -8.23
N ASP A 38 -3.40 -15.09 -8.63
CA ASP A 38 -3.44 -16.44 -8.08
C ASP A 38 -2.12 -17.18 -8.38
N ALA A 39 -1.53 -16.97 -9.55
CA ALA A 39 -0.21 -17.50 -9.89
C ALA A 39 0.93 -16.88 -9.05
N ALA A 40 0.86 -15.59 -8.75
CA ALA A 40 1.86 -14.89 -7.93
C ALA A 40 1.68 -15.09 -6.41
N ARG A 41 0.57 -15.73 -5.99
CA ARG A 41 0.18 -15.80 -4.58
C ARG A 41 1.23 -16.48 -3.69
N ASN A 42 1.78 -17.59 -4.15
CA ASN A 42 2.75 -18.37 -3.36
C ASN A 42 4.06 -17.61 -3.22
N GLU A 43 4.58 -17.05 -4.32
CA GLU A 43 5.78 -16.19 -4.34
C GLU A 43 5.62 -15.01 -3.36
N VAL A 44 4.46 -14.33 -3.39
CA VAL A 44 4.17 -13.22 -2.47
C VAL A 44 4.10 -13.70 -1.01
N ALA A 45 3.47 -14.85 -0.75
CA ALA A 45 3.38 -15.40 0.60
C ALA A 45 4.75 -15.78 1.16
N GLU A 46 5.65 -16.33 0.34
CA GLU A 46 7.02 -16.65 0.70
C GLU A 46 7.81 -15.38 1.07
N GLN A 47 7.68 -14.30 0.28
CA GLN A 47 8.32 -13.02 0.61
C GLN A 47 7.79 -12.42 1.91
N VAL A 48 6.49 -12.54 2.17
CA VAL A 48 5.89 -12.09 3.45
C VAL A 48 6.46 -12.89 4.61
N TYR A 49 6.60 -14.20 4.45
CA TYR A 49 7.20 -15.07 5.47
C TYR A 49 8.67 -14.74 5.70
N ALA A 50 9.45 -14.52 4.64
CA ALA A 50 10.85 -14.11 4.74
C ALA A 50 11.01 -12.76 5.46
N PHE A 51 10.17 -11.78 5.14
CA PHE A 51 10.14 -10.50 5.85
C PHE A 51 9.81 -10.70 7.33
N HIS A 52 8.76 -11.47 7.62
CA HIS A 52 8.35 -11.77 9.00
C HIS A 52 9.48 -12.41 9.80
N GLN A 53 10.09 -13.46 9.26
CA GLN A 53 11.16 -14.19 9.92
C GLN A 53 12.36 -13.27 10.17
N TRP A 54 12.72 -12.42 9.20
CA TRP A 54 13.79 -11.44 9.39
C TRP A 54 13.51 -10.45 10.52
N VAL A 55 12.27 -9.94 10.65
CA VAL A 55 11.90 -9.02 11.75
C VAL A 55 12.06 -9.72 13.10
N ASP A 56 11.59 -10.97 13.21
CA ASP A 56 11.65 -11.76 14.44
C ASP A 56 13.10 -12.16 14.79
N ASP A 57 13.89 -12.63 13.82
CA ASP A 57 15.30 -13.02 14.01
C ASP A 57 16.16 -11.86 14.50
N ASN A 58 15.87 -10.65 14.02
CA ASN A 58 16.56 -9.42 14.44
C ASN A 58 15.95 -8.76 15.68
N ARG A 59 14.88 -9.35 16.24
CA ARG A 59 14.15 -8.85 17.42
C ARG A 59 13.68 -7.40 17.28
N PHE A 60 13.28 -7.02 16.07
CA PHE A 60 12.77 -5.68 15.81
C PHE A 60 11.32 -5.53 16.28
N GLU A 61 10.96 -4.31 16.68
CA GLU A 61 9.57 -3.99 16.96
C GLU A 61 8.81 -3.92 15.64
N TRP A 62 7.78 -4.76 15.52
CA TRP A 62 6.93 -4.78 14.34
C TRP A 62 6.17 -3.47 14.15
N PRO A 63 6.01 -2.97 12.91
CA PRO A 63 5.11 -1.86 12.62
C PRO A 63 3.70 -2.15 13.12
N GLY A 64 3.03 -1.13 13.67
CA GLY A 64 1.66 -1.23 14.15
C GLY A 64 0.67 -1.48 13.00
N GLN A 65 -0.48 -2.08 13.32
CA GLN A 65 -1.52 -2.39 12.32
C GLN A 65 -1.95 -1.16 11.51
N SER A 66 -2.21 -0.02 12.17
CA SER A 66 -2.63 1.22 11.49
C SER A 66 -1.56 1.76 10.55
N GLN A 67 -0.28 1.56 10.89
CA GLN A 67 0.84 2.02 10.08
C GLN A 67 0.96 1.20 8.79
N LEU A 68 0.84 -0.13 8.89
CA LEU A 68 0.80 -1.01 7.71
C LEU A 68 -0.45 -0.76 6.86
N GLN A 69 -1.59 -0.50 7.48
CA GLN A 69 -2.83 -0.16 6.76
C GLN A 69 -2.68 1.15 5.98
N ASN A 70 -1.99 2.16 6.51
CA ASN A 70 -1.71 3.40 5.81
C ASN A 70 -0.85 3.17 4.56
N VAL A 71 0.20 2.35 4.66
CA VAL A 71 1.02 1.96 3.51
C VAL A 71 0.19 1.22 2.46
N LEU A 72 -0.65 0.28 2.87
CA LEU A 72 -1.55 -0.44 1.96
C LEU A 72 -2.54 0.50 1.25
N THR A 73 -3.09 1.49 1.95
CA THR A 73 -3.99 2.50 1.37
C THR A 73 -3.29 3.31 0.29
N VAL A 74 -2.06 3.78 0.55
CA VAL A 74 -1.26 4.50 -0.45
C VAL A 74 -0.91 3.61 -1.63
N ALA A 75 -0.46 2.38 -1.39
CA ALA A 75 -0.18 1.42 -2.45
C ALA A 75 -1.41 1.16 -3.35
N SER A 76 -2.60 1.14 -2.76
CA SER A 76 -3.85 0.93 -3.51
C SER A 76 -4.25 2.13 -4.37
N ALA A 77 -3.79 3.33 -4.02
CA ALA A 77 -4.09 4.58 -4.73
C ALA A 77 -2.98 5.01 -5.71
N SER A 78 -1.76 4.49 -5.54
CA SER A 78 -0.60 4.85 -6.37
C SER A 78 -0.48 3.96 -7.60
N ASP A 79 -0.04 4.55 -8.71
CA ASP A 79 0.41 3.90 -9.94
C ASP A 79 1.94 3.95 -10.11
N SER A 80 2.67 4.31 -9.05
CA SER A 80 4.11 4.51 -9.07
C SER A 80 4.82 3.73 -7.95
N ASP A 81 5.69 2.80 -8.34
CA ASP A 81 6.57 2.10 -7.40
C ASP A 81 7.42 3.07 -6.58
N LYS A 82 7.87 4.16 -7.22
CA LYS A 82 8.77 5.12 -6.58
C LYS A 82 8.06 5.92 -5.50
N GLU A 83 6.81 6.29 -5.74
CA GLU A 83 5.98 6.95 -4.74
C GLU A 83 5.76 6.04 -3.53
N LEU A 84 5.44 4.76 -3.79
CA LEU A 84 5.27 3.76 -2.73
C LEU A 84 6.55 3.58 -1.90
N GLU A 85 7.71 3.46 -2.55
CA GLU A 85 9.02 3.36 -1.90
C GLU A 85 9.31 4.56 -0.98
N ILE A 86 9.12 5.78 -1.50
CA ILE A 86 9.34 7.02 -0.75
C ILE A 86 8.39 7.06 0.46
N TYR A 87 7.13 6.70 0.28
CA TYR A 87 6.15 6.70 1.34
C TYR A 87 6.50 5.71 2.46
N ILE A 88 6.93 4.49 2.11
CA ILE A 88 7.38 3.48 3.07
C ILE A 88 8.56 4.02 3.88
N LYS A 89 9.59 4.55 3.21
CA LYS A 89 10.77 5.11 3.87
C LYS A 89 10.42 6.28 4.79
N TYR A 90 9.50 7.13 4.37
CA TYR A 90 9.01 8.23 5.19
C TYR A 90 8.27 7.73 6.44
N GLN A 91 7.35 6.77 6.31
CA GLN A 91 6.63 6.19 7.45
C GLN A 91 7.57 5.48 8.42
N ALA A 92 8.51 4.70 7.89
CA ALA A 92 9.55 4.00 8.64
C ALA A 92 10.40 4.96 9.48
N ALA A 93 10.80 6.09 8.92
CA ALA A 93 11.61 7.09 9.63
C ALA A 93 10.82 7.88 10.69
N ARG A 94 9.50 8.08 10.48
CA ARG A 94 8.70 8.97 11.31
C ARG A 94 7.89 8.26 12.40
N SER A 95 7.38 7.08 12.10
CA SER A 95 6.28 6.47 12.85
C SER A 95 6.66 5.12 13.46
N TRP A 96 7.60 4.40 12.86
CA TRP A 96 7.98 3.07 13.32
C TRP A 96 9.06 3.19 14.39
N LYS A 97 8.82 2.61 15.56
CA LYS A 97 9.70 2.73 16.72
C LYS A 97 11.03 1.98 16.51
N GLY A 98 12.04 2.37 17.27
CA GLY A 98 13.34 1.70 17.29
C GLY A 98 14.05 1.75 15.94
N ARG A 99 14.33 0.58 15.36
CA ARG A 99 15.03 0.38 14.08
C ARG A 99 14.10 0.55 12.86
N GLY A 100 13.20 1.54 12.92
CA GLY A 100 12.15 1.76 11.92
C GLY A 100 12.69 1.89 10.50
N ARG A 101 13.82 2.58 10.30
CA ARG A 101 14.50 2.70 9.00
C ARG A 101 14.92 1.34 8.44
N ASP A 102 15.55 0.48 9.24
CA ASP A 102 15.97 -0.86 8.79
C ASP A 102 14.78 -1.69 8.33
N ILE A 103 13.66 -1.63 9.06
CA ILE A 103 12.41 -2.32 8.68
C ILE A 103 11.86 -1.76 7.37
N GLY A 104 11.87 -0.43 7.20
CA GLY A 104 11.45 0.21 5.96
C GLY A 104 12.28 -0.21 4.76
N ASP A 105 13.61 -0.23 4.90
CA ASP A 105 14.53 -0.62 3.86
C ASP A 105 14.38 -2.11 3.49
N GLN A 106 14.21 -2.99 4.49
CA GLN A 106 13.97 -4.41 4.22
C GLN A 106 12.61 -4.63 3.55
N LEU A 107 11.57 -3.87 3.93
CA LEU A 107 10.27 -3.97 3.28
C LEU A 107 10.34 -3.56 1.81
N VAL A 108 11.04 -2.46 1.50
CA VAL A 108 11.32 -2.04 0.12
C VAL A 108 12.08 -3.12 -0.64
N LYS A 109 13.10 -3.73 -0.04
CA LYS A 109 13.87 -4.82 -0.66
C LYS A 109 13.00 -6.03 -1.01
N CYS A 110 12.08 -6.42 -0.12
CA CYS A 110 11.12 -7.49 -0.39
C CYS A 110 10.17 -7.13 -1.53
N LEU A 111 9.70 -5.87 -1.61
CA LEU A 111 8.90 -5.41 -2.74
C LEU A 111 9.69 -5.47 -4.05
N ASP A 112 10.90 -4.94 -4.08
CA ASP A 112 11.75 -4.99 -5.27
C ASP A 112 12.06 -6.44 -5.71
N GLY A 113 12.15 -7.38 -4.76
CA GLY A 113 12.28 -8.81 -5.05
C GLY A 113 11.09 -9.44 -5.76
N LEU A 114 9.91 -8.81 -5.73
CA LEU A 114 8.70 -9.25 -6.45
C LEU A 114 8.65 -8.76 -7.91
N ARG A 115 9.58 -7.89 -8.31
CA ARG A 115 9.71 -7.43 -9.70
C ARG A 115 10.09 -8.61 -10.58
N ALA A 116 9.17 -9.05 -11.42
CA ALA A 116 9.47 -10.09 -12.40
C ALA A 116 10.47 -9.57 -13.45
N PRO A 117 11.50 -10.34 -13.83
CA PRO A 117 12.34 -9.99 -14.97
C PRO A 117 11.49 -9.88 -16.24
N GLY A 118 11.46 -8.70 -16.86
CA GLY A 118 10.63 -8.42 -18.04
C GLY A 118 9.14 -8.21 -17.78
N GLY A 119 8.73 -8.06 -16.51
CA GLY A 119 7.35 -7.73 -16.14
C GLY A 119 6.98 -6.27 -16.44
N THR A 120 5.69 -6.01 -16.63
CA THR A 120 5.13 -4.65 -16.68
C THR A 120 5.00 -4.08 -15.26
N ASP A 121 5.27 -2.79 -15.07
CA ASP A 121 5.18 -2.08 -13.78
C ASP A 121 3.84 -2.30 -13.06
N ASP A 122 2.74 -2.39 -13.81
CA ASP A 122 1.40 -2.66 -13.25
C ASP A 122 1.31 -3.97 -12.46
N LEU A 123 1.94 -5.04 -12.94
CA LEU A 123 1.92 -6.34 -12.26
C LEU A 123 2.71 -6.28 -10.95
N HIS A 124 3.81 -5.53 -10.94
CA HIS A 124 4.63 -5.37 -9.75
C HIS A 124 3.86 -4.62 -8.65
N LEU A 125 3.18 -3.52 -8.97
CA LEU A 125 2.33 -2.82 -8.02
C LEU A 125 1.19 -3.68 -7.49
N GLU A 126 0.60 -4.54 -8.32
CA GLU A 126 -0.40 -5.49 -7.84
C GLU A 126 0.17 -6.53 -6.88
N LYS A 127 1.36 -7.08 -7.16
CA LYS A 127 2.07 -7.95 -6.23
C LYS A 127 2.41 -7.21 -4.92
N ALA A 128 2.85 -5.96 -5.00
CA ALA A 128 3.16 -5.13 -3.83
C ALA A 128 1.92 -4.90 -2.95
N ARG A 129 0.77 -4.60 -3.55
CA ARG A 129 -0.52 -4.48 -2.83
C ARG A 129 -0.91 -5.80 -2.17
N LEU A 130 -0.73 -6.93 -2.86
CA LEU A 130 -1.00 -8.25 -2.29
C LEU A 130 -0.08 -8.56 -1.09
N PHE A 131 1.22 -8.27 -1.24
CA PHE A 131 2.23 -8.41 -0.19
C PHE A 131 1.87 -7.61 1.07
N LEU A 132 1.56 -6.32 0.91
CA LEU A 132 1.13 -5.45 2.00
C LEU A 132 -0.18 -5.93 2.64
N GLY A 133 -1.13 -6.42 1.83
CA GLY A 133 -2.37 -7.00 2.32
C GLY A 133 -2.15 -8.24 3.20
N TYR A 134 -1.20 -9.10 2.83
CA TYR A 134 -0.81 -10.25 3.64
C TYR A 134 -0.09 -9.86 4.93
N LEU A 135 0.81 -8.87 4.88
CA LEU A 135 1.45 -8.34 6.08
C LEU A 135 0.45 -7.78 7.09
N VAL A 136 -0.56 -7.02 6.64
CA VAL A 136 -1.62 -6.51 7.53
C VAL A 136 -2.38 -7.66 8.20
N ARG A 137 -2.75 -8.71 7.45
CA ARG A 137 -3.46 -9.87 8.02
C ARG A 137 -2.60 -10.60 9.05
N LEU A 138 -1.31 -10.77 8.77
CA LEU A 138 -0.37 -11.40 9.69
C LEU A 138 -0.24 -10.60 10.99
N ARG A 139 -0.12 -9.27 10.88
CA ARG A 139 -0.09 -8.38 12.05
C ARG A 139 -1.35 -8.52 12.91
N VAL A 140 -2.53 -8.52 12.29
CA VAL A 140 -3.81 -8.71 12.99
C VAL A 140 -3.86 -10.06 13.72
N ALA A 141 -3.43 -11.14 13.06
CA ALA A 141 -3.38 -12.47 13.69
C ALA A 141 -2.45 -12.48 14.91
N ARG A 142 -1.28 -11.83 14.80
CA ARG A 142 -0.31 -11.72 15.90
C ARG A 142 -0.85 -10.89 17.08
N ASP A 143 -1.50 -9.77 16.81
CA ASP A 143 -2.09 -8.93 17.86
C ASP A 143 -3.19 -9.70 18.61
N ARG A 144 -4.00 -10.49 17.90
CA ARG A 144 -5.00 -11.38 18.53
C ARG A 144 -4.37 -12.45 19.41
N ALA A 145 -3.33 -13.12 18.93
CA ALA A 145 -2.63 -14.15 19.70
C ALA A 145 -1.99 -13.56 20.97
N SER A 146 -1.39 -12.36 20.86
CA SER A 146 -0.79 -11.64 21.99
C SER A 146 -1.83 -11.27 23.04
N ASN A 147 -3.00 -10.77 22.61
CA ASN A 147 -4.10 -10.42 23.52
C ASN A 147 -4.71 -11.66 24.22
N GLN A 148 -4.81 -12.79 23.53
CA GLN A 148 -5.28 -14.05 24.13
C GLN A 148 -4.29 -14.59 25.18
N ALA A 149 -2.99 -14.53 24.88
CA ALA A 149 -1.96 -14.94 25.84
C ALA A 149 -1.97 -14.07 27.10
N ALA A 150 -2.15 -12.75 26.95
CA ALA A 150 -2.27 -11.84 28.09
C ALA A 150 -3.54 -12.09 28.93
N ALA A 151 -4.66 -12.43 28.30
CA ALA A 151 -5.91 -12.73 28.99
C ALA A 151 -5.87 -14.06 29.77
N GLY A 152 -5.09 -15.05 29.31
CA GLY A 152 -4.97 -16.36 29.95
C GLY A 152 -4.01 -16.42 31.15
N GLN A 153 -3.20 -15.40 31.39
CA GLN A 153 -2.24 -15.34 32.51
C GLN A 153 -2.76 -14.54 33.73
N GLY A 154 -3.96 -13.94 33.64
CA GLY A 154 -4.58 -13.15 34.70
C GLY A 154 -5.73 -13.85 35.44
N GLY A 155 -5.85 -15.18 35.34
CA GLY A 155 -6.89 -16.00 35.97
C GLY A 155 -6.36 -16.87 37.10
#